data_AF-A0A960Q7E9-F1
#
_entry.id   AF-A0A960Q7E9-F1
#
_cell.length_a   1.000
_cell.length_b   1.000
_cell.length_c   1.000
_cell.angle_alpha   90.00
_cell.angle_beta   90.00
_cell.angle_gamma   90.00
#
_symmetry.space_group_name_H-M   'P 1'
#
loop_
_entity.id
_entity.type
_entity.pdbx_description
1 polymer ?
#
loop_
_entity_poly.entity_id
_entity_poly.type
_entity_poly.pdbx_seq_one_letter_code
_entity_poly.pdbx_strand_id
1 'polypeptide(L)'
;MQNLPLHPLFVHLPLILAVLAPFSLFGLWRMNRLQNQKWTRWILIGYCALLFGSSFLAMRLGEADEERVESIVTEQVIENHEQWGSALTWSAGILLVFAIGLLMKPQHNALWAGLVLFSFVPAVFTVLAGHSGAQLVYQHGAGQAYASTQNTPGAQLEQEDDD
;
A
#
# COMPACT_ATOMS: atom_id res chain seq x y z
N MET A 1 -17.97 7.04 -18.80
CA MET A 1 -16.82 6.13 -18.65
C MET A 1 -16.66 5.86 -17.17
N GLN A 2 -16.62 4.61 -16.73
CA GLN A 2 -16.51 4.25 -15.31
C GLN A 2 -15.19 4.78 -14.77
N ASN A 3 -15.22 5.91 -14.05
CA ASN A 3 -14.09 6.36 -13.25
C ASN A 3 -13.99 5.42 -12.05
N LEU A 4 -13.41 4.23 -12.23
CA LEU A 4 -12.99 3.44 -11.08
C LEU A 4 -12.07 4.34 -10.25
N PRO A 5 -12.29 4.48 -8.94
CA PRO A 5 -11.32 5.13 -8.09
C PRO A 5 -10.01 4.35 -8.27
N LEU A 6 -9.01 5.01 -8.86
CA LEU A 6 -7.71 4.38 -9.11
C LEU A 6 -7.05 4.01 -7.77
N HIS A 7 -7.41 4.76 -6.72
CA HIS A 7 -6.93 4.63 -5.37
C HIS A 7 -7.01 3.18 -4.84
N PRO A 8 -8.18 2.49 -4.82
CA PRO A 8 -8.27 1.05 -4.52
C PRO A 8 -7.31 0.14 -5.30
N LEU A 9 -7.11 0.33 -6.60
CA LEU A 9 -6.30 -0.59 -7.40
C LEU A 9 -4.82 -0.55 -6.98
N PHE A 10 -4.31 0.64 -6.66
CA PHE A 10 -2.90 0.84 -6.31
C PHE A 10 -2.61 0.61 -4.82
N VAL A 11 -3.59 0.71 -3.92
CA VAL A 11 -3.39 0.44 -2.47
C VAL A 11 -3.36 -1.05 -2.13
N HIS A 12 -3.92 -1.94 -2.97
CA HIS A 12 -3.93 -3.38 -2.69
C HIS A 12 -2.57 -4.06 -2.96
N LEU A 13 -1.81 -3.56 -3.94
CA LEU A 13 -0.49 -4.11 -4.27
C LEU A 13 0.51 -4.03 -3.10
N PRO A 14 0.76 -2.86 -2.48
CA PRO A 14 1.68 -2.76 -1.35
C PRO A 14 1.18 -3.57 -0.15
N LEU A 15 -0.14 -3.72 0.00
CA LEU A 15 -0.78 -4.51 1.06
C LEU A 15 -0.35 -5.98 1.02
N ILE A 16 -0.49 -6.61 -0.15
CA ILE A 16 -0.13 -8.02 -0.34
C ILE A 16 1.38 -8.20 -0.19
N LEU A 17 2.17 -7.29 -0.76
CA LEU A 17 3.63 -7.34 -0.66
C LEU A 17 4.09 -7.19 0.79
N ALA A 18 3.58 -6.23 1.55
CA ALA A 18 3.99 -6.04 2.94
C ALA A 18 3.66 -7.25 3.83
N VAL A 19 2.48 -7.85 3.68
CA VAL A 19 2.07 -9.04 4.44
C VAL A 19 2.92 -10.26 4.07
N LEU A 20 3.28 -10.42 2.79
CA LEU A 20 4.14 -11.52 2.34
C LEU A 20 5.63 -11.30 2.60
N ALA A 21 6.05 -10.08 2.99
CA ALA A 21 7.44 -9.73 3.19
C ALA A 21 8.18 -10.66 4.17
N PRO A 22 7.68 -10.95 5.39
CA PRO A 22 8.39 -11.83 6.32
C PRO A 22 8.61 -13.24 5.78
N PHE A 23 7.62 -13.82 5.10
CA PHE A 23 7.73 -15.16 4.51
C PHE A 23 8.68 -15.18 3.32
N SER A 24 8.57 -14.19 2.43
CA SER A 24 9.39 -14.09 1.22
C SER A 24 10.87 -13.84 1.55
N LEU A 25 11.14 -12.91 2.48
CA LEU A 25 12.50 -12.57 2.91
C LEU A 25 13.14 -13.72 3.69
N PHE A 26 12.37 -14.42 4.53
CA PHE A 26 12.86 -15.62 5.21
C PHE A 26 13.23 -16.73 4.21
N GLY A 27 12.39 -16.96 3.20
CA GLY A 27 12.68 -17.91 2.12
C GLY A 27 13.96 -17.55 1.36
N LEU A 28 14.10 -16.28 0.94
CA LEU A 28 15.28 -15.76 0.26
C LEU A 28 16.54 -15.88 1.12
N TRP A 29 16.44 -15.57 2.42
CA TRP A 29 17.55 -15.75 3.36
C TRP A 29 18.00 -17.21 3.42
N ARG A 30 17.05 -18.14 3.51
CA ARG A 30 17.37 -19.57 3.60
C ARG A 30 18.00 -20.09 2.31
N MET A 31 17.49 -19.68 1.15
CA MET A 31 18.06 -20.02 -0.16
C MET A 31 19.48 -19.46 -0.32
N ASN A 32 19.72 -18.19 0.05
CA ASN A 32 21.05 -17.59 0.00
C ASN A 32 22.03 -18.33 0.92
N ARG A 33 21.60 -18.73 2.12
CA ARG A 33 22.44 -19.50 3.05
C ARG A 33 22.77 -20.91 2.55
N LEU A 34 21.86 -21.58 1.86
CA LEU A 34 22.05 -22.97 1.41
C LEU A 34 22.83 -23.09 0.11
N GLN A 35 22.59 -22.19 -0.84
CA GLN A 35 23.08 -22.34 -2.21
C GLN A 35 24.01 -21.20 -2.67
N ASN A 36 24.25 -20.18 -1.82
CA ASN A 36 25.08 -19.00 -2.11
C ASN A 36 24.78 -18.32 -3.46
N GLN A 37 23.50 -18.31 -3.79
CA GLN A 37 22.98 -17.93 -5.09
C GLN A 37 22.91 -16.41 -5.26
N LYS A 38 23.73 -15.82 -6.13
CA LYS A 38 23.82 -14.36 -6.31
C LYS A 38 22.52 -13.70 -6.76
N TRP A 39 21.67 -14.43 -7.50
CA TRP A 39 20.38 -13.93 -7.99
C TRP A 39 19.35 -13.65 -6.88
N THR A 40 19.44 -14.34 -5.73
CA THR A 40 18.52 -14.12 -4.59
C THR A 40 18.57 -12.68 -4.06
N ARG A 41 19.74 -12.03 -4.13
CA ARG A 41 19.90 -10.62 -3.74
C ARG A 41 19.23 -9.65 -4.71
N TRP A 42 19.29 -9.94 -6.01
CA TRP A 42 18.58 -9.14 -7.01
C TRP A 42 17.07 -9.28 -6.88
N ILE A 43 16.57 -10.48 -6.59
CA ILE A 43 15.15 -10.71 -6.28
C ILE A 43 14.75 -9.94 -5.02
N LEU A 44 15.55 -9.99 -3.96
CA LEU A 44 15.30 -9.23 -2.73
C LEU A 44 15.16 -7.74 -3.01
N ILE A 45 16.09 -7.16 -3.78
CA ILE A 45 16.04 -5.72 -4.12
C ILE A 45 14.83 -5.42 -4.98
N GLY A 46 14.53 -6.24 -5.99
CA GLY A 46 13.35 -6.07 -6.84
C GLY A 46 12.06 -6.11 -6.02
N TYR A 47 11.98 -7.02 -5.06
CA TYR A 47 10.84 -7.11 -4.13
C TYR A 47 10.70 -5.87 -3.25
N CYS A 48 11.77 -5.44 -2.58
CA CYS A 48 11.75 -4.25 -1.74
C CYS A 48 11.47 -2.97 -2.55
N ALA A 49 12.00 -2.88 -3.77
CA ALA A 49 11.77 -1.75 -4.67
C ALA A 49 10.32 -1.71 -5.13
N LEU A 50 9.72 -2.86 -5.45
CA LEU A 50 8.31 -2.95 -5.81
C LEU A 50 7.40 -2.58 -4.64
N LEU A 51 7.71 -3.06 -3.43
CA LEU A 51 6.97 -2.71 -2.22
C LEU A 51 7.05 -1.20 -1.93
N PHE A 52 8.25 -0.62 -1.95
CA PHE A 52 8.44 0.81 -1.72
C PHE A 52 7.76 1.65 -2.81
N GLY A 53 7.99 1.34 -4.09
CA GLY A 53 7.44 2.09 -5.20
C GLY A 53 5.91 2.05 -5.25
N SER A 54 5.31 0.89 -4.98
CA SER A 54 3.86 0.76 -4.92
C SER A 54 3.25 1.48 -3.70
N SER A 55 3.90 1.40 -2.52
CA SER A 55 3.46 2.13 -1.32
C SER A 55 3.56 3.64 -1.50
N PHE A 56 4.66 4.12 -2.09
CA PHE A 56 4.86 5.54 -2.38
C PHE A 56 3.82 6.07 -3.37
N LEU A 57 3.51 5.31 -4.42
CA LEU A 57 2.47 5.68 -5.37
C LEU A 57 1.09 5.72 -4.71
N ALA A 58 0.77 4.72 -3.87
CA ALA A 58 -0.46 4.69 -3.10
C ALA A 58 -0.61 5.91 -2.17
N MET A 59 0.46 6.28 -1.46
CA MET A 59 0.50 7.48 -0.61
C MET A 59 0.20 8.75 -1.40
N ARG A 60 0.86 8.95 -2.55
CA ARG A 60 0.64 10.11 -3.42
C ARG A 60 -0.77 10.17 -4.00
N LEU A 61 -1.36 9.01 -4.31
CA LEU A 61 -2.74 8.94 -4.77
C LEU A 61 -3.75 9.17 -3.63
N GLY A 62 -3.37 8.95 -2.37
CA GLY A 62 -4.18 9.29 -1.19
C GLY A 62 -4.26 10.79 -0.97
N GLU A 63 -3.09 11.44 -0.89
CA GLU A 63 -2.98 12.91 -0.73
C GLU A 63 -3.80 13.65 -1.82
N ALA A 64 -3.81 13.14 -3.06
CA ALA A 64 -4.55 13.76 -4.15
C ALA A 64 -6.08 13.62 -4.06
N ASP A 65 -6.57 12.67 -3.26
CA ASP A 65 -7.99 12.39 -3.07
C ASP A 65 -8.53 12.92 -1.72
N GLU A 66 -7.65 13.40 -0.84
CA GLU A 66 -7.96 13.93 0.49
C GLU A 66 -9.02 15.04 0.46
N GLU A 67 -8.81 16.09 -0.35
CA GLU A 67 -9.73 17.24 -0.48
C GLU A 67 -11.18 16.83 -0.82
N ARG A 68 -11.36 15.69 -1.51
CA ARG A 68 -12.69 15.18 -1.87
C ARG A 68 -13.40 14.55 -0.67
N VAL A 69 -12.63 13.88 0.20
CA VAL A 69 -13.15 13.11 1.33
C VAL A 69 -13.34 13.99 2.57
N GLU A 70 -12.55 15.06 2.74
CA GLU A 70 -12.67 16.05 3.82
C GLU A 70 -14.07 16.66 3.93
N SER A 71 -14.80 16.77 2.82
CA SER A 71 -16.17 17.29 2.80
C SER A 71 -17.18 16.41 3.56
N ILE A 72 -16.82 15.15 3.85
CA ILE A 72 -17.68 14.13 4.47
C ILE A 72 -17.08 13.59 5.77
N VAL A 73 -15.76 13.46 5.83
CA VAL A 73 -15.03 12.86 6.96
C VAL A 73 -14.15 13.91 7.60
N THR A 74 -14.09 13.91 8.93
CA THR A 74 -13.23 14.83 9.68
C THR A 74 -11.75 14.60 9.35
N GLU A 75 -11.03 15.68 9.13
CA GLU A 75 -9.58 15.75 8.94
C GLU A 75 -8.78 14.74 9.80
N GLN A 76 -9.01 14.77 11.11
CA GLN A 76 -8.30 13.93 12.06
C GLN A 76 -8.39 12.42 11.77
N VAL A 77 -9.50 11.96 11.20
CA VAL A 77 -9.70 10.55 10.84
C VAL A 77 -8.91 10.21 9.58
N ILE A 78 -8.88 11.13 8.61
CA ILE A 78 -8.11 11.00 7.38
C ILE A 78 -6.62 11.01 7.71
N GLU A 79 -6.14 12.03 8.43
CA GLU A 79 -4.74 12.15 8.89
C GLU A 79 -4.24 10.87 9.59
N ASN A 80 -5.06 10.27 10.46
CA ASN A 80 -4.69 9.03 11.13
C ASN A 80 -4.48 7.88 10.14
N HIS A 81 -5.33 7.76 9.11
CA HIS A 81 -5.14 6.76 8.05
C HIS A 81 -3.88 7.03 7.23
N GLU A 82 -3.68 8.29 6.83
CA GLU A 82 -2.50 8.71 6.07
C GLU A 82 -1.20 8.47 6.85
N GLN A 83 -1.20 8.71 8.15
CA GLN A 83 -0.04 8.47 9.00
C GLN A 83 0.40 7.00 8.94
N TRP A 84 -0.54 6.05 8.94
CA TRP A 84 -0.22 4.62 8.77
C TRP A 84 0.26 4.29 7.35
N GLY A 85 -0.33 4.89 6.32
CA GLY A 85 0.13 4.75 4.93
C GLY A 85 1.55 5.29 4.71
N SER A 86 1.86 6.42 5.33
CA SER A 86 3.19 7.04 5.34
C SER A 86 4.19 6.17 6.10
N ALA A 87 3.83 5.66 7.28
CA ALA A 87 4.67 4.75 8.06
C ALA A 87 5.00 3.45 7.29
N LEU A 88 4.02 2.89 6.56
CA LEU A 88 4.24 1.77 5.64
C LEU A 88 5.26 2.13 4.55
N THR A 89 5.08 3.27 3.88
CA THR A 89 5.95 3.72 2.80
C THR A 89 7.39 3.92 3.27
N TRP A 90 7.59 4.61 4.40
CA TRP A 90 8.92 4.86 4.94
C TRP A 90 9.60 3.59 5.46
N SER A 91 8.85 2.70 6.10
CA SER A 91 9.39 1.40 6.52
C SER A 91 9.78 0.52 5.33
N ALA A 92 9.01 0.53 4.24
CA ALA A 92 9.39 -0.12 2.98
C ALA A 92 10.67 0.49 2.37
N GLY A 93 10.82 1.82 2.43
CA GLY A 93 12.03 2.52 2.00
C GLY A 93 13.27 2.11 2.80
N ILE A 94 13.14 2.00 4.13
CA ILE A 94 14.21 1.51 5.01
C ILE A 94 14.58 0.06 4.64
N LEU A 95 13.57 -0.80 4.41
CA LEU A 95 13.78 -2.18 3.99
C LEU A 95 14.58 -2.26 2.67
N LEU A 96 14.28 -1.37 1.71
CA LEU A 96 15.02 -1.26 0.44
C LEU A 96 16.47 -0.82 0.66
N VAL A 97 16.73 0.17 1.53
CA VAL A 97 18.09 0.60 1.86
C VAL A 97 18.90 -0.55 2.47
N PHE A 98 18.32 -1.33 3.39
CA PHE A 98 18.97 -2.51 3.95
C PHE A 98 19.24 -3.58 2.88
N ALA A 99 18.29 -3.81 1.96
CA ALA A 99 18.46 -4.74 0.85
C ALA A 99 19.61 -4.33 -0.10
N ILE A 100 19.77 -3.03 -0.37
CA ILE A 100 20.90 -2.49 -1.14
C ILE A 100 22.21 -2.65 -0.36
N GLY A 101 22.21 -2.38 0.95
CA GLY A 101 23.38 -2.58 1.81
C GLY A 101 23.93 -4.01 1.80
N LEU A 102 23.06 -5.01 1.64
CA LEU A 102 23.47 -6.42 1.47
C LEU A 102 24.28 -6.69 0.19
N LEU A 103 24.22 -5.82 -0.83
CA LEU A 103 25.12 -5.94 -1.99
C LEU A 103 26.57 -5.67 -1.63
N MET A 104 26.82 -4.75 -0.68
CA MET A 104 28.16 -4.37 -0.26
C MET A 104 28.76 -5.40 0.72
N LYS A 105 27.92 -6.06 1.52
CA LYS A 105 28.34 -7.05 2.54
C LYS A 105 27.53 -8.36 2.43
N PRO A 106 27.70 -9.14 1.35
CA PRO A 106 26.79 -10.26 1.01
C PRO A 106 26.84 -11.46 1.96
N GLN A 107 27.93 -11.63 2.72
CA GLN A 107 28.13 -12.76 3.64
C GLN A 107 27.68 -12.45 5.08
N HIS A 108 27.13 -11.26 5.34
CA HIS A 108 26.80 -10.82 6.70
C HIS A 108 25.43 -11.36 7.14
N ASN A 109 25.42 -12.57 7.73
CA ASN A 109 24.19 -13.24 8.17
C ASN A 109 23.34 -12.42 9.15
N ALA A 110 23.97 -11.58 9.99
CA ALA A 110 23.23 -10.71 10.90
C ALA A 110 22.44 -9.61 10.16
N LEU A 111 22.89 -9.15 8.98
CA LEU A 111 22.12 -8.19 8.18
C LEU A 111 20.87 -8.86 7.58
N TRP A 112 21.00 -10.10 7.12
CA TRP A 112 19.84 -10.88 6.66
C TRP A 112 18.83 -11.13 7.78
N ALA A 113 19.30 -11.55 8.96
CA ALA A 113 18.42 -11.77 10.11
C ALA A 113 17.72 -10.47 10.53
N GLY A 114 18.45 -9.36 10.57
CA GLY A 114 17.88 -8.03 10.84
C GLY A 114 16.83 -7.62 9.80
N LEU A 115 17.07 -7.88 8.52
CA LEU A 115 16.12 -7.58 7.44
C LEU A 115 14.85 -8.43 7.51
N VAL A 116 14.96 -9.73 7.82
CA VAL A 116 13.81 -10.60 8.06
C VAL A 116 13.02 -10.12 9.26
N LEU A 117 13.67 -9.79 10.38
CA LEU A 117 12.99 -9.30 11.57
C LEU A 117 12.31 -7.94 11.31
N PHE A 118 12.98 -7.04 10.61
CA PHE A 118 12.44 -5.72 10.27
C PHE A 118 11.25 -5.80 9.32
N SER A 119 11.16 -6.83 8.47
CA SER A 119 10.03 -7.00 7.53
C SER A 119 8.65 -7.15 8.19
N PHE A 120 8.60 -7.45 9.50
CA PHE A 120 7.36 -7.44 10.26
C PHE A 120 6.82 -6.02 10.48
N VAL A 121 7.68 -5.00 10.47
CA VAL A 121 7.27 -3.59 10.65
C VAL A 121 6.31 -3.11 9.56
N PRO A 122 6.64 -3.19 8.24
CA PRO A 122 5.69 -2.83 7.19
C PRO A 122 4.44 -3.71 7.23
N ALA A 123 4.55 -5.00 7.56
CA ALA A 123 3.37 -5.87 7.70
C ALA A 123 2.40 -5.39 8.79
N VAL A 124 2.91 -4.93 9.94
CA VAL A 124 2.09 -4.35 11.01
C VAL A 124 1.45 -3.03 10.55
N PHE A 125 2.21 -2.13 9.93
CA PHE A 125 1.64 -0.87 9.43
C PHE A 125 0.58 -1.09 8.35
N THR A 126 0.73 -2.12 7.52
CA THR A 126 -0.31 -2.53 6.58
C THR A 126 -1.62 -2.92 7.26
N VAL A 127 -1.57 -3.65 8.38
CA VAL A 127 -2.78 -3.99 9.14
C VAL A 127 -3.42 -2.75 9.74
N LEU A 128 -2.63 -1.81 10.26
CA LEU A 128 -3.12 -0.55 10.85
C LEU A 128 -3.72 0.39 9.79
N ALA A 129 -3.07 0.51 8.63
CA ALA A 129 -3.58 1.24 7.48
C ALA A 129 -4.88 0.61 6.96
N GLY A 130 -4.95 -0.72 6.87
CA GLY A 130 -6.16 -1.44 6.48
C GLY A 130 -7.31 -1.25 7.47
N HIS A 131 -7.03 -1.30 8.78
CA HIS A 131 -8.03 -1.09 9.82
C HIS A 131 -8.59 0.34 9.80
N SER A 132 -7.72 1.34 9.76
CA SER A 132 -8.14 2.75 9.64
C SER A 132 -8.90 3.01 8.34
N GLY A 133 -8.45 2.47 7.20
CA GLY A 133 -9.17 2.59 5.93
C GLY A 133 -10.57 1.96 5.97
N ALA A 134 -10.73 0.82 6.64
CA ALA A 134 -12.05 0.22 6.87
C ALA A 134 -12.94 1.12 7.74
N GLN A 135 -12.40 1.80 8.76
CA GLN A 135 -13.16 2.76 9.56
C GLN A 135 -13.63 3.95 8.71
N LEU A 136 -12.76 4.50 7.84
CA LEU A 136 -13.13 5.59 6.92
C LEU A 136 -14.38 5.22 6.11
N VAL A 137 -14.40 4.01 5.53
CA VAL A 137 -15.51 3.58 4.66
C VAL A 137 -16.74 3.19 5.45
N TYR A 138 -16.62 2.34 6.47
CA TYR A 138 -17.77 1.72 7.14
C TYR A 138 -18.34 2.53 8.31
N GLN A 139 -17.51 3.34 8.98
CA GLN A 139 -17.96 4.15 10.12
C GLN A 139 -18.20 5.61 9.73
N HIS A 140 -17.33 6.17 8.88
CA HIS A 140 -17.38 7.58 8.51
C HIS A 140 -17.96 7.85 7.11
N GLY A 141 -18.24 6.80 6.33
CA GLY A 141 -18.93 6.94 5.06
C GLY A 141 -18.10 7.55 3.93
N ALA A 142 -16.76 7.51 4.01
CA ALA A 142 -15.86 8.06 2.99
C ALA A 142 -16.18 7.58 1.55
N GLY A 143 -16.73 6.37 1.41
CA GLY A 143 -17.15 5.82 0.12
C GLY A 143 -18.26 6.62 -0.58
N GLN A 144 -19.02 7.44 0.15
CA GLN A 144 -20.09 8.29 -0.40
C GLN A 144 -19.54 9.41 -1.29
N ALA A 145 -18.31 9.89 -1.05
CA ALA A 145 -17.66 10.91 -1.87
C ALA A 145 -17.55 10.50 -3.35
N TYR A 146 -17.44 9.19 -3.60
CA TYR A 146 -17.33 8.63 -4.95
C TYR A 146 -18.67 8.16 -5.52
N ALA A 147 -19.72 8.04 -4.69
CA ALA A 147 -21.06 7.63 -5.12
C ALA A 147 -21.82 8.78 -5.83
N SER A 148 -21.58 10.04 -5.43
CA SER A 148 -22.22 11.23 -6.02
C SER A 148 -21.89 11.42 -7.50
N THR A 149 -20.74 10.90 -7.95
CA THR A 149 -20.32 10.97 -9.37
C THR A 149 -21.08 9.96 -10.25
N GLN A 150 -21.76 8.95 -9.67
CA GLN A 150 -22.53 7.97 -10.44
C GLN A 150 -23.99 8.36 -10.65
N ASN A 151 -24.54 9.30 -9.87
CA ASN A 151 -25.89 9.81 -10.06
C ASN A 151 -25.88 11.09 -10.91
N THR A 152 -25.64 10.95 -12.21
CA THR A 152 -26.09 11.98 -13.18
C THR A 152 -27.59 11.79 -13.38
N PRO A 153 -28.47 12.75 -13.03
CA PRO A 153 -29.88 12.73 -13.40
C PRO A 153 -29.99 12.99 -14.90
N GLY A 154 -29.90 11.93 -15.70
CA GLY A 154 -29.93 12.00 -17.17
C GLY A 154 -30.83 10.95 -17.80
N ALA A 155 -31.89 10.54 -17.09
CA ALA A 155 -32.88 9.56 -17.57
C ALA A 155 -34.29 9.90 -17.07
N GLN A 156 -34.72 11.16 -17.22
CA GLN A 156 -36.11 11.58 -17.01
C GLN A 156 -36.68 12.41 -18.18
N LEU A 157 -36.08 12.31 -19.37
CA LEU A 157 -36.65 12.92 -20.58
C LEU A 157 -36.85 11.83 -21.63
N GLU A 158 -38.01 11.17 -21.59
CA GLU A 158 -38.74 10.54 -22.71
C GLU A 158 -39.73 9.51 -22.15
N GLN A 159 -40.86 10.02 -21.66
CA GLN A 159 -42.13 9.29 -21.58
C GLN A 159 -43.21 10.38 -21.77
N GLU A 160 -43.27 10.94 -22.98
CA GLU A 160 -44.25 10.54 -24.01
C GLU A 160 -45.63 11.09 -23.60
N ASP A 161 -45.77 12.41 -23.77
CA ASP A 161 -47.04 13.09 -24.03
C ASP A 161 -47.48 12.66 -25.45
N ASP A 162 -48.41 11.71 -25.54
CA ASP A 162 -49.19 11.42 -26.75
C ASP A 162 -50.67 11.30 -26.32
N ASP A 163 -51.37 12.44 -26.35
CA ASP A 163 -52.84 12.57 -26.38
C ASP A 163 -53.27 13.21 -27.72
#